data_AF-A0A1I7GQ30-F1
#
_entry.id   AF-A0A1I7GQ30-F1
#
_cell.length_a   1.000
_cell.length_b   1.000
_cell.length_c   1.000
_cell.angle_alpha   90.00
_cell.angle_beta   90.00
_cell.angle_gamma   90.00
#
_symmetry.space_group_name_H-M   'P 1'
#
loop_
_entity.id
_entity.type
_entity.pdbx_description
1 polymer ?
#
loop_
_entity_poly.entity_id
_entity_poly.type
_entity_poly.pdbx_seq_one_letter_code
_entity_poly.pdbx_strand_id
1 'polypeptide(L)' 'MSKYLNGMMTGVMVGAAVGMTVMPQLDRRTQRMVKRAGRKIIDLAENSYENRR' A
#
# COMPACT_ATOMS: atom_id res chain seq x y z
N MET A 1 0.96 19.79 12.15
CA MET A 1 0.71 19.07 10.87
C MET A 1 1.95 18.39 10.29
N SER A 2 3.08 19.10 10.12
CA SER A 2 4.26 18.59 9.40
C SER A 2 4.93 17.34 10.02
N LYS A 3 4.93 17.20 11.35
CA LYS A 3 5.46 16.01 12.04
C LYS A 3 4.61 14.75 11.82
N TYR A 4 3.28 14.90 11.77
CA TYR A 4 2.36 13.80 11.47
C TYR A 4 2.46 13.38 9.99
N LEU A 5 2.58 14.35 9.08
CA LEU A 5 2.81 14.09 7.66
C LEU A 5 4.15 13.39 7.42
N ASN A 6 5.21 13.83 8.11
CA ASN A 6 6.51 13.18 8.10
C ASN A 6 6.42 11.74 8.63
N GLY A 7 5.75 11.52 9.77
CA GLY A 7 5.58 10.17 10.33
C GLY A 7 4.84 9.22 9.38
N MET A 8 3.78 9.70 8.71
CA MET A 8 3.09 8.94 7.66
C MET A 8 4.00 8.65 6.46
N MET A 9 4.71 9.65 5.94
CA MET A 9 5.63 9.46 4.81
C MET A 9 6.74 8.48 5.14
N THR A 10 7.32 8.55 6.34
CA THR A 10 8.32 7.59 6.80
C THR A 10 7.75 6.18 6.85
N GLY A 11 6.52 6.00 7.38
CA GLY A 11 5.85 4.69 7.40
C GLY A 11 5.61 4.11 6.00
N VAL A 12 5.17 4.94 5.06
CA VAL A 12 4.97 4.54 3.66
C VAL A 12 6.30 4.16 3.00
N MET A 13 7.36 4.95 3.20
CA MET A 13 8.67 4.67 2.62
C MET A 13 9.28 3.38 3.17
N VAL A 14 9.19 3.15 4.48
CA VAL A 14 9.68 1.91 5.11
C VAL A 14 8.89 0.70 4.58
N GLY A 15 7.55 0.80 4.52
CA GLY A 15 6.71 -0.27 3.98
C GLY A 15 7.01 -0.57 2.51
N ALA A 16 7.24 0.47 1.69
CA ALA A 16 7.61 0.32 0.29
C ALA A 16 8.99 -0.33 0.12
N ALA A 17 9.99 0.08 0.90
CA ALA A 17 11.33 -0.50 0.86
C ALA A 17 11.31 -1.99 1.25
N VAL A 18 10.63 -2.34 2.35
CA VAL A 18 10.44 -3.74 2.75
C VAL A 18 9.74 -4.50 1.62
N GLY A 19 8.64 -3.98 1.10
CA GLY A 19 7.92 -4.56 -0.04
C GLY A 19 8.82 -4.81 -1.25
N MET A 20 9.66 -3.85 -1.66
CA MET A 20 10.58 -4.00 -2.79
C MET A 20 11.69 -5.03 -2.54
N THR A 21 12.14 -5.22 -1.29
CA THR A 21 13.16 -6.22 -0.95
C THR A 21 12.61 -7.65 -0.91
N VAL A 22 11.39 -7.86 -0.40
CA VAL A 22 10.78 -9.20 -0.34
C VAL A 22 10.06 -9.59 -1.63
N MET A 23 9.47 -8.63 -2.36
CA MET A 23 8.71 -8.89 -3.59
C MET A 23 9.46 -9.74 -4.65
N PRO A 24 10.76 -9.58 -4.93
CA PRO A 24 11.48 -10.43 -5.89
C PRO A 24 11.73 -11.86 -5.39
N GLN A 25 11.74 -12.09 -4.07
CA GLN A 25 11.86 -13.42 -3.47
C GLN A 25 10.50 -14.13 -3.34
N LEU A 26 9.41 -13.39 -3.53
CA LEU A 26 8.07 -13.95 -3.59
C LEU A 26 7.80 -14.60 -4.95
N ASP A 27 7.15 -15.75 -4.91
CA ASP A 27 6.67 -16.46 -6.08
C ASP A 27 5.80 -15.57 -6.98
N ARG A 28 5.85 -15.81 -8.30
CA ARG A 28 5.06 -15.04 -9.30
C ARG A 28 3.56 -15.03 -9.00
N ARG A 29 3.05 -16.11 -8.39
CA ARG A 29 1.65 -16.21 -7.95
C ARG A 29 1.35 -15.23 -6.81
N THR A 30 2.26 -15.13 -5.85
CA THR A 30 2.14 -14.24 -4.69
C THR A 30 2.29 -12.78 -5.12
N GLN A 31 3.22 -12.46 -6.03
CA GLN A 31 3.31 -11.11 -6.60
C GLN A 31 2.00 -10.65 -7.28
N ARG A 32 1.37 -11.54 -8.07
CA ARG A 32 0.07 -11.26 -8.70
C ARG A 32 -1.03 -11.07 -7.65
N MET A 33 -1.02 -11.86 -6.58
CA MET A 33 -1.95 -11.69 -5.47
C MET A 33 -1.77 -10.36 -4.75
N VAL A 34 -0.53 -9.99 -4.40
CA VAL A 34 -0.21 -8.70 -3.76
C VAL A 34 -0.67 -7.54 -4.64
N LYS A 35 -0.44 -7.61 -5.95
CA LYS A 35 -0.90 -6.58 -6.90
C LYS A 35 -2.43 -6.48 -6.98
N ARG A 36 -3.15 -7.62 -6.92
CA ARG A 36 -4.62 -7.66 -6.88
C ARG A 36 -5.17 -7.15 -5.55
N ALA A 37 -4.54 -7.52 -4.44
CA ALA A 37 -4.91 -7.04 -3.11
C ALA A 37 -4.72 -5.53 -2.99
N GLY A 38 -3.61 -4.99 -3.50
CA GLY A 38 -3.37 -3.55 -3.56
C GLY A 38 -4.46 -2.80 -4.33
N ARG A 39 -4.89 -3.31 -5.49
CA ARG A 39 -6.02 -2.73 -6.25
C ARG A 39 -7.31 -2.74 -5.43
N LYS A 40 -7.65 -3.86 -4.79
CA LYS A 40 -8.85 -3.95 -3.94
C LYS A 40 -8.82 -2.96 -2.77
N ILE A 41 -7.65 -2.71 -2.18
CA ILE A 41 -7.51 -1.74 -1.09
C ILE A 41 -7.74 -0.32 -1.60
N ILE A 42 -7.22 0.01 -2.80
CA ILE A 42 -7.45 1.31 -3.45
C ILE A 42 -8.94 1.47 -3.76
N ASP A 43 -9.56 0.49 -4.42
CA ASP A 43 -10.99 0.52 -4.74
C ASP A 43 -11.84 0.65 -3.46
N LEU A 44 -11.50 -0.07 -2.38
CA LEU A 44 -12.21 0.01 -1.10
C LEU A 44 -12.05 1.39 -0.44
N ALA A 45 -10.84 1.95 -0.48
CA ALA A 45 -10.58 3.30 0.02
C ALA A 45 -11.40 4.31 -0.78
N GLU A 46 -11.38 4.23 -2.11
CA GLU A 46 -12.12 5.10 -3.03
C GLU A 46 -13.63 5.05 -2.75
N ASN A 47 -14.22 3.87 -2.65
CA ASN A 47 -15.62 3.69 -2.25
C ASN A 47 -15.92 4.26 -0.84
N SER A 48 -14.98 4.15 0.09
CA SER A 48 -15.15 4.66 1.47
C SER A 48 -15.03 6.19 1.56
N TYR A 49 -14.27 6.82 0.66
CA TYR A 49 -14.18 8.27 0.52
C TYR A 49 -15.37 8.83 -0.25
N GLU A 50 -15.87 8.11 -1.26
CA GLU A 50 -17.05 8.48 -2.06
C GLU A 50 -18.34 8.43 -1.24
N ASN A 51 -18.48 7.44 -0.35
CA ASN A 51 -19.63 7.34 0.57
C ASN A 51 -19.61 8.37 1.72
N ARG A 52 -18.61 9.27 1.78
CA ARG A 52 -18.48 10.32 2.80
C ARG A 52 -18.69 11.73 2.21
N ARG A 53 -19.34 11.85 1.05
CA ARG A 53 -19.63 13.12 0.39
C ARG A 53 -21.13 13.31 0.13
#